data_AF-A0A844SWF7-F1
#
_entry.id   AF-A0A844SWF7-F1
#
_cell.length_a   1.000
_cell.length_b   1.000
_cell.length_c   1.000
_cell.angle_alpha   90.00
_cell.angle_beta   90.00
_cell.angle_gamma   90.00
#
_symmetry.space_group_name_H-M   'P 1'
#
loop_
_entity.id
_entity.type
_entity.pdbx_description
1 polymer ?
#
loop_
_entity_poly.entity_id
_entity_poly.type
_entity_poly.pdbx_seq_one_letter_code
_entity_poly.pdbx_strand_id
1 'polypeptide(L)'
;MDVHKDSAVLNRIEVVETGRRRRWTSAEKLRIVEESFAGPRLVSATARRYGISRQLLLNWRKALACTDRAEEGSIGPTFVPAIVVPGTPPTTEAVEAGQIEIVSPKGLRVVFGPGADVEAVVRIARGLERR
;
A
#
# COMPACT_ATOMS: atom_id res chain seq x y z
N MET A 1 -14.53 14.76 -40.14
CA MET A 1 -15.36 13.84 -39.33
C MET A 1 -14.76 12.46 -39.55
N ASP A 2 -13.75 12.10 -38.76
CA ASP A 2 -13.00 10.84 -38.94
C ASP A 2 -13.17 10.02 -37.66
N VAL A 3 -13.86 8.89 -37.83
CA VAL A 3 -14.42 8.06 -36.77
C VAL A 3 -13.27 7.31 -36.12
N HIS A 4 -12.98 7.64 -34.86
CA HIS A 4 -12.07 6.84 -34.04
C HIS A 4 -12.67 5.43 -33.90
N LYS A 5 -12.13 4.51 -34.70
CA LYS A 5 -12.46 3.09 -34.64
C LYS A 5 -11.75 2.52 -33.42
N ASP A 6 -12.33 2.74 -32.24
CA ASP A 6 -12.06 1.94 -31.05
C ASP A 6 -12.55 0.51 -31.32
N SER A 7 -11.79 -0.24 -32.13
CA SER A 7 -11.92 -1.69 -32.11
C SER A 7 -11.36 -2.13 -30.77
N ALA A 8 -12.25 -2.26 -29.79
CA ALA A 8 -11.95 -2.93 -28.54
C ALA A 8 -11.32 -4.29 -28.88
N VAL A 9 -9.99 -4.36 -28.78
CA VAL A 9 -9.25 -5.62 -28.87
C VAL A 9 -9.58 -6.36 -27.58
N LEU A 10 -10.72 -7.06 -27.60
CA LEU A 10 -11.15 -7.92 -26.52
C LEU A 10 -10.20 -9.13 -26.54
N ASN A 11 -9.12 -9.05 -25.78
CA ASN A 11 -8.26 -10.19 -25.52
C ASN A 11 -9.08 -11.25 -24.78
N ARG A 12 -9.28 -12.40 -25.44
CA ARG A 12 -9.93 -13.57 -24.85
C ARG A 12 -9.06 -14.09 -23.71
N ILE A 13 -9.61 -14.04 -22.49
CA ILE A 13 -8.97 -14.65 -21.33
C ILE A 13 -9.25 -16.15 -21.40
N GLU A 14 -8.23 -16.95 -21.71
CA GLU A 14 -8.31 -18.40 -21.60
C GLU A 14 -8.16 -18.81 -20.14
N VAL A 15 -9.23 -19.40 -19.59
CA VAL A 15 -9.22 -19.98 -18.25
C VAL A 15 -8.63 -21.39 -18.36
N VAL A 16 -7.32 -21.51 -18.11
CA VAL A 16 -6.66 -22.82 -18.03
C VAL A 16 -7.09 -23.48 -16.72
N GLU A 17 -7.91 -24.52 -16.81
CA GLU A 17 -8.36 -25.31 -15.67
C GLU A 17 -7.19 -26.15 -15.12
N THR A 18 -6.36 -25.53 -14.27
CA THR A 18 -5.16 -26.14 -13.66
C THR A 18 -5.48 -27.15 -12.53
N GLY A 19 -6.64 -27.80 -12.57
CA GLY A 19 -7.12 -28.70 -11.51
C GLY A 19 -7.55 -27.99 -10.22
N ARG A 20 -7.72 -28.76 -9.14
CA ARG A 20 -8.12 -28.24 -7.81
C ARG A 20 -7.13 -27.15 -7.38
N ARG A 21 -7.61 -25.91 -7.22
CA ARG A 21 -6.79 -24.76 -6.76
C ARG A 21 -5.90 -25.20 -5.59
N ARG A 22 -4.59 -25.21 -5.80
CA ARG A 22 -3.62 -25.59 -4.77
C ARG A 22 -3.83 -24.71 -3.54
N ARG A 23 -4.05 -25.36 -2.39
CA ARG A 23 -4.12 -24.67 -1.10
C ARG A 23 -2.72 -24.67 -0.50
N TRP A 24 -2.23 -23.48 -0.17
CA TRP A 24 -0.94 -23.28 0.49
C TRP A 24 -1.19 -23.07 1.98
N THR A 25 -0.61 -23.95 2.81
CA THR A 25 -0.57 -23.76 4.25
C THR A 25 0.30 -22.54 4.61
N SER A 26 0.12 -21.97 5.80
CA SER A 26 0.94 -20.84 6.26
C SER A 26 2.43 -21.19 6.31
N ALA A 27 2.76 -22.41 6.74
CA ALA A 27 4.14 -22.91 6.78
C ALA A 27 4.76 -23.02 5.38
N GLU A 28 4.01 -23.52 4.39
CA GLU A 28 4.50 -23.56 3.01
C GLU A 28 4.70 -22.16 2.43
N LYS A 29 3.77 -21.23 2.68
CA LYS A 29 3.94 -19.83 2.24
C LYS A 29 5.20 -19.20 2.83
N LEU A 30 5.46 -19.43 4.12
CA LEU A 30 6.65 -18.93 4.80
C LEU A 30 7.93 -19.48 4.16
N ARG A 31 8.01 -20.80 4.00
CA ARG A 31 9.18 -21.45 3.35
C ARG A 31 9.47 -20.89 1.96
N ILE A 32 8.43 -20.66 1.15
CA ILE A 32 8.59 -20.11 -0.20
C ILE A 32 9.07 -18.66 -0.15
N VAL A 33 8.55 -17.89 0.81
CA VAL A 33 8.96 -16.50 1.00
C VAL A 33 10.41 -16.42 1.44
N GLU A 34 10.84 -17.24 2.42
CA GLU A 34 12.24 -17.36 2.86
C GLU A 34 13.17 -17.72 1.70
N GLU A 35 12.81 -18.72 0.89
CA GLU A 35 13.58 -19.09 -0.30
C GLU A 35 13.72 -17.91 -1.28
N SER A 36 12.68 -17.08 -1.41
CA SER A 36 12.72 -15.89 -2.28
C SER A 36 13.64 -14.77 -1.75
N PHE A 37 14.01 -14.81 -0.47
CA PHE A 37 14.93 -13.88 0.18
C PHE A 37 16.37 -14.38 0.22
N ALA A 38 16.64 -15.63 -0.15
CA ALA A 38 17.98 -16.22 -0.13
C ALA A 38 19.01 -15.50 -1.04
N GLY A 39 18.55 -14.63 -1.94
CA GLY A 39 19.43 -13.85 -2.81
C GLY A 39 18.70 -12.75 -3.59
N PRO A 40 19.47 -11.81 -4.16
CA PRO A 40 18.90 -10.76 -5.00
C PRO A 40 18.26 -11.37 -6.25
N ARG A 41 17.14 -10.78 -6.70
CA ARG A 41 16.44 -11.12 -7.95
C ARG A 41 15.87 -12.55 -8.05
N LEU A 42 15.76 -13.28 -6.93
CA LEU A 42 15.21 -14.66 -6.94
C LEU A 42 13.69 -14.76 -7.04
N VAL A 43 12.94 -13.69 -6.79
CA VAL A 43 11.46 -13.70 -6.75
C VAL A 43 10.84 -14.37 -7.98
N SER A 44 11.29 -14.03 -9.19
CA SER A 44 10.73 -14.61 -10.41
C SER A 44 11.10 -16.08 -10.60
N ALA A 45 12.30 -16.49 -10.17
CA ALA A 45 12.75 -17.87 -10.25
C ALA A 45 12.00 -18.76 -9.25
N THR A 46 11.90 -18.31 -8.00
CA THR A 46 11.12 -18.97 -6.94
C THR A 46 9.65 -19.09 -7.33
N ALA A 47 9.03 -18.02 -7.86
CA ALA A 47 7.64 -18.06 -8.29
C ALA A 47 7.40 -19.12 -9.40
N ARG A 48 8.29 -19.20 -10.39
CA ARG A 48 8.24 -20.22 -11.45
C ARG A 48 8.40 -21.64 -10.89
N ARG A 49 9.34 -21.86 -9.97
CA ARG A 49 9.57 -23.15 -9.32
C ARG A 49 8.31 -23.69 -8.62
N TYR A 50 7.55 -22.80 -7.98
CA TYR A 50 6.35 -23.17 -7.24
C TYR A 50 5.05 -23.04 -8.04
N GLY A 51 5.12 -22.69 -9.34
CA GLY A 51 3.95 -22.53 -10.20
C GLY A 51 3.02 -21.39 -9.79
N ILE A 52 3.56 -20.34 -9.17
CA ILE A 52 2.80 -19.17 -8.72
C ILE A 52 3.20 -17.92 -9.49
N SER A 53 2.33 -16.90 -9.52
CA SER A 53 2.68 -15.62 -10.13
C SER A 53 3.69 -14.85 -9.26
N ARG A 54 4.57 -14.08 -9.92
CA ARG A 54 5.50 -13.17 -9.23
C ARG A 54 4.77 -12.20 -8.29
N GLN A 55 3.61 -11.70 -8.73
CA GLN A 55 2.81 -10.74 -7.95
C GLN A 55 2.24 -11.37 -6.68
N LEU A 56 1.81 -12.63 -6.74
CA LEU A 56 1.36 -13.36 -5.55
C LEU A 56 2.48 -13.50 -4.51
N LEU A 57 3.70 -13.86 -4.96
CA LEU A 57 4.84 -13.97 -4.07
C LEU A 57 5.26 -12.62 -3.47
N LEU A 58 5.21 -11.54 -4.24
CA LEU A 58 5.45 -10.17 -3.73
C LEU A 58 4.42 -9.77 -2.66
N ASN A 59 3.16 -10.14 -2.84
CA ASN A 59 2.12 -9.89 -1.84
C ASN A 59 2.38 -10.67 -0.55
N TRP A 60 2.80 -11.93 -0.64
CA TRP A 60 3.18 -12.71 0.54
C TRP A 60 4.40 -12.14 1.26
N ARG A 61 5.42 -11.68 0.53
CA ARG A 61 6.57 -10.98 1.11
C ARG A 61 6.15 -9.72 1.89
N LYS A 62 5.26 -8.91 1.32
CA LYS A 62 4.73 -7.71 1.99
C LYS A 62 3.93 -8.07 3.24
N ALA A 63 3.02 -9.04 3.15
CA ALA A 63 2.19 -9.45 4.27
C ALA A 63 3.03 -9.97 5.44
N LEU A 64 4.03 -10.81 5.18
CA LEU A 64 4.90 -11.37 6.22
C LEU A 64 5.97 -10.39 6.72
N ALA A 65 6.39 -9.42 5.90
CA ALA A 65 7.22 -8.31 6.37
C ALA A 65 6.44 -7.33 7.26
N CYS A 66 5.12 -7.18 7.01
CA CYS A 66 4.24 -6.39 7.86
C CYS A 66 3.91 -7.08 9.17
N THR A 67 3.83 -8.42 9.23
CA THR A 67 3.58 -9.11 10.51
C THR A 67 4.70 -8.91 11.52
N ASP A 68 5.94 -8.74 11.07
CA ASP A 68 7.09 -8.41 11.94
C ASP A 68 7.06 -6.95 12.44
N ARG A 69 6.29 -6.08 11.77
CA ARG A 69 6.06 -4.67 12.16
C ARG A 69 4.68 -4.42 12.77
N ALA A 70 3.80 -5.42 12.78
CA ALA A 70 2.41 -5.29 13.24
C ALA A 70 2.28 -5.40 14.76
N GLU A 71 3.34 -5.81 15.46
CA GLU A 71 3.42 -5.75 16.92
C GLU A 71 3.63 -4.30 17.42
N GLU A 72 4.12 -3.39 16.56
CA GLU A 72 4.20 -1.95 16.83
C GLU A 72 3.27 -1.17 15.91
N GLY A 73 2.00 -1.10 16.29
CA GLY A 73 1.05 -0.12 15.75
C GLY A 73 0.75 -0.32 14.27
N SER A 74 -0.26 -1.14 13.98
CA SER A 74 -0.90 -1.21 12.66
C SER A 74 -1.39 0.18 12.22
N ILE A 75 -0.53 0.94 11.53
CA ILE A 75 -0.92 2.08 10.70
C ILE A 75 -1.33 1.52 9.32
N GLY A 76 -2.41 0.75 9.32
CA GLY A 76 -3.25 0.55 8.14
C GLY A 76 -4.47 1.47 8.27
N PRO A 77 -5.13 1.86 7.16
CA PRO A 77 -6.36 2.62 7.27
C PRO A 77 -7.41 1.79 8.04
N THR A 78 -7.67 2.17 9.28
CA THR A 78 -8.74 1.61 10.09
C THR A 78 -10.05 2.22 9.61
N PHE A 79 -10.91 1.39 9.03
CA PHE A 79 -12.28 1.79 8.72
C PHE A 79 -13.06 1.89 10.03
N VAL A 80 -13.47 3.11 10.40
CA VAL A 80 -14.39 3.35 11.52
C VAL A 80 -15.81 3.52 10.94
N PRO A 81 -16.81 2.79 11.44
CA PRO A 81 -18.20 2.96 11.00
C PRO A 81 -18.70 4.39 11.29
N ALA A 82 -19.18 5.09 10.26
CA ALA A 82 -19.86 6.37 10.44
C ALA A 82 -21.32 6.12 10.84
N ILE A 83 -21.71 6.51 12.06
CA ILE A 83 -23.10 6.46 12.52
C ILE A 83 -23.72 7.84 12.23
N VAL A 84 -24.67 7.89 11.30
CA VAL A 84 -25.42 9.12 11.01
C VAL A 84 -26.51 9.26 12.07
N VAL A 85 -26.27 10.14 13.05
CA VAL A 85 -27.29 10.59 14.00
C VAL A 85 -28.02 11.78 13.36
N PRO A 86 -29.36 11.75 13.20
CA PRO A 86 -30.09 12.90 12.69
C PRO A 86 -30.05 14.03 13.73
N GLY A 87 -29.15 14.98 13.52
CA GLY A 87 -29.02 16.20 14.32
C GLY A 87 -29.49 17.42 13.53
N THR A 88 -30.28 18.27 14.17
CA THR A 88 -30.63 19.64 13.72
C THR A 88 -29.39 20.37 13.21
N PRO A 89 -29.44 21.09 12.08
CA PRO A 89 -28.24 21.61 11.41
C PRO A 89 -27.43 22.53 12.35
N PRO A 90 -26.17 22.19 12.66
CA PRO A 90 -25.26 23.16 13.25
C PRO A 90 -24.83 24.14 12.16
N THR A 91 -24.94 25.41 12.49
CA THR A 91 -24.33 26.54 11.79
C THR A 91 -22.91 26.21 11.36
N THR A 92 -22.63 26.42 10.06
CA THR A 92 -21.30 26.48 9.46
C THR A 92 -20.35 27.26 10.35
N GLU A 93 -19.31 26.60 10.86
CA GLU A 93 -17.95 27.12 11.06
C GLU A 93 -17.07 26.01 11.66
N ALA A 94 -16.81 24.97 10.87
CA ALA A 94 -15.58 24.20 11.03
C ALA A 94 -14.57 24.84 10.08
N VAL A 95 -13.78 25.80 10.58
CA VAL A 95 -12.55 26.21 9.91
C VAL A 95 -11.66 24.99 9.92
N GLU A 96 -11.57 24.31 8.77
CA GLU A 96 -10.57 23.28 8.52
C GLU A 96 -9.19 23.92 8.72
N ALA A 97 -8.68 23.76 9.93
CA ALA A 97 -7.45 24.35 10.34
C ALA A 97 -6.33 23.56 9.65
N GLY A 98 -5.88 24.07 8.50
CA GLY A 98 -5.00 23.40 7.54
C GLY A 98 -3.75 22.81 8.20
N GLN A 99 -3.71 21.48 8.27
CA GLN A 99 -2.57 20.71 8.75
C GLN A 99 -1.61 20.51 7.58
N ILE A 100 -0.34 20.89 7.76
CA ILE A 100 0.71 20.68 6.75
C ILE A 100 1.48 19.41 7.10
N GLU A 101 1.56 18.48 6.15
CA GLU A 101 2.29 17.23 6.29
C GLU A 101 3.47 17.17 5.32
N ILE A 102 4.66 16.86 5.84
CA ILE A 102 5.86 16.66 5.05
C ILE A 102 6.33 15.21 5.21
N VAL A 103 6.44 14.51 4.08
CA VAL A 103 6.92 13.12 4.01
C VAL A 103 8.23 13.09 3.23
N SER A 104 9.28 12.58 3.87
CA SER A 104 10.57 12.36 3.22
C SER A 104 10.60 11.02 2.45
N PRO A 105 11.46 10.87 1.43
CA PRO A 105 11.66 9.59 0.73
C PRO A 105 12.15 8.45 1.65
N LYS A 106 12.74 8.79 2.81
CA LYS A 106 13.23 7.85 3.83
C LYS A 106 12.15 7.43 4.83
N GLY A 107 10.90 7.88 4.65
CA GLY A 107 9.76 7.50 5.47
C GLY A 107 9.59 8.29 6.76
N LEU A 108 10.40 9.33 6.99
CA LEU A 108 10.19 10.26 8.10
C LEU A 108 9.03 11.22 7.75
N ARG A 109 8.03 11.29 8.64
CA ARG A 109 6.82 12.12 8.53
C ARG A 109 6.84 13.20 9.60
N VAL A 110 6.65 14.45 9.20
CA VAL A 110 6.52 15.59 10.12
C VAL A 110 5.17 16.26 9.88
N VAL A 111 4.45 16.49 10.98
CA VAL A 111 3.10 17.05 10.97
C VAL A 111 3.11 18.39 11.69
N PHE A 112 2.53 19.40 11.05
CA PHE A 112 2.38 20.74 11.61
C PHE A 112 0.91 21.05 11.81
N GLY A 113 0.56 21.46 13.04
CA GLY A 113 -0.78 21.92 13.36
C GLY A 113 -1.12 23.27 12.72
N PRO A 114 -2.39 23.71 12.83
CA PRO A 114 -2.81 24.99 12.30
C PRO A 114 -2.06 26.15 12.98
N GLY A 115 -1.61 27.12 12.18
CA GLY A 115 -0.81 28.26 12.65
C GLY A 115 0.69 28.00 12.74
N ALA A 116 1.19 26.92 12.13
CA ALA A 116 2.62 26.66 12.06
C ALA A 116 3.37 27.77 11.32
N ASP A 117 4.48 28.21 11.92
CA ASP A 117 5.39 29.19 11.32
C ASP A 117 6.00 28.62 10.03
N VAL A 118 5.73 29.31 8.92
CA VAL A 118 6.21 28.96 7.57
C VAL A 118 7.73 28.84 7.54
N GLU A 119 8.45 29.68 8.29
CA GLU A 119 9.91 29.65 8.29
C GLU A 119 10.45 28.41 9.03
N ALA A 120 9.79 28.01 10.12
CA ALA A 120 10.09 26.76 10.81
C ALA A 120 9.82 25.54 9.91
N VAL A 121 8.70 25.53 9.19
CA VAL A 121 8.34 24.45 8.23
C VAL A 121 9.40 24.33 7.13
N VAL A 122 9.82 25.45 6.52
CA VAL A 122 10.84 25.46 5.46
C VAL A 122 12.21 25.02 5.99
N ARG A 123 12.59 25.42 7.20
CA ARG A 123 13.86 25.00 7.82
C ARG A 123 13.90 23.49 8.04
N ILE A 124 12.80 22.92 8.54
CA ILE A 124 12.66 21.48 8.77
C ILE A 124 12.65 20.72 7.43
N ALA A 125 11.89 21.18 6.44
CA ALA A 125 11.84 20.60 5.10
C ALA A 125 13.25 20.49 4.46
N ARG A 126 14.03 21.57 4.52
CA ARG A 126 15.42 21.60 4.02
C ARG A 126 16.37 20.70 4.82
N GLY A 127 16.11 20.50 6.11
CA GLY A 127 16.88 19.57 6.95
C GLY A 127 16.63 18.11 6.59
N LEU A 128 15.41 17.78 6.13
CA LEU A 128 15.04 16.44 5.68
C LEU A 128 15.73 16.03 4.36
N GLU A 129 16.13 16.99 3.52
CA GLU A 129 16.84 16.72 2.25
C GLU A 129 18.35 16.48 2.41
N ARG A 130 18.97 16.99 3.48
CA ARG A 130 20.44 16.98 3.67
C ARG A 130 20.98 15.77 4.45
N ARG A 131 20.15 14.76 4.71
CA ARG A 131 20.51 13.59 5.53
C ARG A 131 20.25 12.32 4.75
#